data_AF-A0A1R3IXT3-F1
#
_entry.id   AF-A0A1R3IXT3-F1
#
_cell.length_a   1.000
_cell.length_b   1.000
_cell.length_c   1.000
_cell.angle_alpha   90.00
_cell.angle_beta   90.00
_cell.angle_gamma   90.00
#
_symmetry.space_group_name_H-M   'P 1'
#
loop_
_entity.id
_entity.type
_entity.pdbx_description
1 polymer ?
#
loop_
_entity_poly.entity_id
_entity_poly.type
_entity_poly.pdbx_seq_one_letter_code
_entity_poly.pdbx_strand_id
1 'polypeptide(L)' 'MRYLLISCLSQLAVEYGKNAIIVKVDTDDEYEFAHDMQVRGLPTLFFISPDPNKEAIRTEGLIPIQMMRDILDNEM' A
#
# COMPACT_ATOMS: atom_id res chain seq x y z
N MET A 1 -1.41 5.31 16.86
CA MET A 1 -1.50 5.46 15.38
C MET A 1 -1.29 4.16 14.60
N ARG A 2 -0.39 3.23 14.99
CA ARG A 2 -0.14 1.96 14.27
C ARG A 2 -1.41 1.10 14.03
N TYR A 3 -2.35 1.06 14.98
CA TYR A 3 -3.60 0.30 14.87
C TYR A 3 -4.62 0.87 13.86
N LEU A 4 -4.62 2.19 13.62
CA LEU A 4 -5.62 2.83 12.76
C LEU A 4 -5.40 2.47 11.28
N LEU A 5 -4.13 2.42 10.85
CA LEU A 5 -3.76 2.01 9.50
C LEU A 5 -4.09 0.54 9.26
N ILE A 6 -3.82 -0.33 10.23
CA ILE A 6 -4.13 -1.76 10.12
C ILE A 6 -5.63 -1.96 9.93
N SER A 7 -6.46 -1.25 10.70
CA SER A 7 -7.92 -1.31 10.55
C SER A 7 -8.38 -0.84 9.16
N CYS A 8 -7.83 0.27 8.65
CA CYS A 8 -8.16 0.78 7.31
C CYS A 8 -7.77 -0.21 6.20
N LEU A 9 -6.56 -0.79 6.27
CA LEU A 9 -6.09 -1.78 5.29
C LEU A 9 -6.94 -3.05 5.34
N SER A 10 -7.36 -3.51 6.52
CA SER A 10 -8.28 -4.65 6.65
C SER A 10 -9.64 -4.35 6.01
N GLN A 11 -10.18 -3.14 6.19
CA GLN A 11 -11.43 -2.75 5.53
C GLN A 11 -11.28 -2.77 4.00
N LEU A 12 -10.19 -2.20 3.47
CA LEU A 12 -9.91 -2.24 2.03
C LEU A 12 -9.71 -3.66 1.51
N ALA A 13 -9.08 -4.56 2.28
CA ALA A 13 -8.88 -5.95 1.88
C ALA A 13 -10.20 -6.71 1.75
N VAL A 14 -11.19 -6.41 2.60
CA VAL A 14 -12.54 -6.98 2.49
C VAL A 14 -13.28 -6.39 1.30
N GLU A 15 -13.20 -5.07 1.11
CA GLU A 15 -13.89 -4.33 0.04
C GLU A 15 -13.37 -4.70 -1.35
N TYR A 16 -12.04 -4.79 -1.50
CA TYR A 16 -11.34 -5.02 -2.76
C TYR A 16 -10.80 -6.43 -2.91
N GLY A 17 -11.09 -7.39 -2.03
CA GLY A 17 -10.46 -8.71 -2.04
C GLY A 17 -10.62 -9.53 -3.33
N LYS A 18 -11.51 -9.11 -4.24
CA LYS A 18 -11.64 -9.69 -5.59
C LYS A 18 -10.83 -8.95 -6.67
N ASN A 19 -10.48 -7.69 -6.44
CA ASN A 19 -9.90 -6.77 -7.42
C ASN A 19 -8.45 -6.39 -7.08
N ALA A 20 -8.07 -6.42 -5.80
CA ALA A 20 -6.74 -6.06 -5.32
C ALA A 20 -6.26 -7.03 -4.25
N ILE A 21 -4.95 -7.26 -4.24
CA ILE A 21 -4.26 -8.03 -3.20
C ILE A 21 -3.53 -7.04 -2.29
N ILE A 22 -3.87 -7.05 -1.01
CA ILE A 22 -3.21 -6.19 -0.02
C ILE A 22 -2.17 -7.01 0.74
N VAL A 23 -0.90 -6.66 0.54
CA VAL A 23 0.24 -7.30 1.20
C VAL A 23 0.83 -6.36 2.23
N LYS A 24 1.10 -6.88 3.43
CA LYS A 24 1.83 -6.17 4.48
C LYS A 24 3.23 -6.77 4.59
N VAL A 25 4.23 -5.91 4.55
CA VAL A 25 5.64 -6.28 4.75
C VAL A 25 6.09 -5.71 6.09
N ASP A 26 6.71 -6.54 6.92
CA ASP A 26 7.40 -6.07 8.12
C ASP A 26 8.81 -5.67 7.74
N THR A 27 9.11 -4.38 7.78
CA THR A 27 10.41 -3.83 7.37
C THR A 27 11.52 -4.09 8.38
N ASP A 28 11.17 -4.46 9.61
CA ASP A 28 12.17 -4.85 10.62
C ASP A 28 12.73 -6.25 10.30
N ASP A 29 11.88 -7.16 9.81
CA ASP A 29 12.27 -8.51 9.38
C ASP A 29 12.82 -8.51 7.94
N GLU A 30 12.20 -7.76 7.02
CA GLU A 30 12.53 -7.70 5.59
C GLU A 30 13.38 -6.46 5.24
N TYR A 31 14.47 -6.24 5.97
CA TYR A 31 15.28 -5.02 5.89
C TYR A 31 15.89 -4.77 4.49
N GLU A 32 16.45 -5.80 3.86
CA GLU A 32 17.09 -5.67 2.53
C GLU A 32 16.05 -5.26 1.47
N PHE A 33 14.87 -5.90 1.50
CA PHE A 33 13.77 -5.54 0.61
C PHE A 33 13.29 -4.10 0.84
N ALA A 34 13.16 -3.68 2.09
CA ALA A 34 12.78 -2.31 2.42
C ALA A 34 13.83 -1.28 1.94
N HIS A 35 15.12 -1.63 2.03
CA HIS A 35 16.22 -0.80 1.54
C HIS A 35 16.19 -0.68 0.01
N ASP A 36 16.07 -1.79 -0.71
CA ASP A 36 16.02 -1.83 -2.17
C ASP A 36 14.81 -1.07 -2.72
N MET A 37 13.66 -1.18 -2.04
CA MET A 37 12.44 -0.42 -2.35
C MET A 37 12.51 1.05 -1.88
N GLN A 38 13.65 1.49 -1.35
CA GLN A 38 13.92 2.84 -0.87
C GLN A 38 12.89 3.33 0.16
N VAL A 39 12.45 2.45 1.06
CA VAL A 39 11.55 2.81 2.17
C VAL A 39 12.33 3.60 3.23
N ARG A 40 12.11 4.92 3.25
CA ARG A 40 12.79 5.85 4.18
C ARG A 40 11.97 6.18 5.43
N GLY A 41 10.66 5.97 5.39
CA GLY A 41 9.74 6.32 6.46
C GLY A 41 8.53 5.41 6.50
N LEU A 42 7.95 5.24 7.68
CA LEU A 42 6.77 4.41 7.89
C LEU A 42 5.56 5.27 8.28
N PRO A 43 4.34 4.91 7.82
CA PRO A 43 4.08 3.87 6.82
C PRO A 43 4.47 4.33 5.40
N THR A 44 4.83 3.39 4.53
CA THR A 44 4.94 3.60 3.07
C THR A 44 3.97 2.65 2.40
N LEU A 45 3.18 3.14 1.45
CA LEU A 45 2.26 2.34 0.64
C LEU A 45 2.73 2.34 -0.82
N PHE A 46 2.66 1.16 -1.43
CA PHE A 46 2.88 0.95 -2.86
C PHE A 46 1.58 0.45 -3.49
N PHE A 47 1.17 1.10 -4.57
CA PHE A 47 0.07 0.66 -5.42
C PHE A 47 0.67 0.20 -6.73
N ILE A 48 0.56 -1.10 -7.00
CA ILE A 48 1.22 -1.77 -8.12
C ILE A 48 0.10 -2.25 -9.06
N SER A 49 0.05 -1.68 -10.26
CA SER A 49 -0.90 -2.11 -11.29
C SER A 49 -0.47 -3.46 -11.88
N PRO A 50 -1.42 -4.32 -12.32
CA PRO A 50 -1.09 -5.52 -13.07
C PRO A 50 -0.53 -5.23 -14.48
N ASP A 51 -0.67 -4.00 -15.00
CA ASP A 51 -0.05 -3.59 -16.26
C ASP A 51 1.46 -3.35 -16.06
N PRO A 52 2.35 -4.14 -16.69
CA PRO A 52 3.80 -3.98 -16.53
C PRO A 52 4.36 -2.67 -17.09
N ASN A 53 3.59 -1.93 -17.89
CA ASN A 53 3.99 -0.63 -18.43
C ASN A 53 3.62 0.53 -17.50
N LYS A 54 2.81 0.29 -16.47
CA LYS A 54 2.40 1.30 -15.50
C LYS A 54 3.35 1.30 -14.30
N GLU A 55 3.94 2.46 -14.03
CA GLU A 55 4.78 2.62 -12.85
C GLU A 55 3.96 2.52 -11.55
N ALA A 56 4.57 1.98 -10.50
CA ALA A 56 3.94 1.90 -9.20
C ALA A 56 3.77 3.28 -8.57
N ILE A 57 2.60 3.53 -7.98
CA ILE A 57 2.34 4.76 -7.23
C ILE A 57 2.80 4.54 -5.78
N ARG A 58 3.57 5.49 -5.26
CA ARG A 58 4.16 5.42 -3.91
C ARG A 58 3.72 6.61 -3.07
N THR A 59 3.24 6.35 -1.85
CA THR A 59 2.90 7.38 -0.88
C THR A 59 3.62 7.13 0.45
N GLU A 60 4.31 8.14 0.94
CA GLU A 60 4.92 8.13 2.28
C GLU A 60 3.99 8.81 3.29
N GLY A 61 3.92 8.24 4.49
CA GLY A 61 3.07 8.75 5.56
C GLY A 61 1.62 8.30 5.45
N LEU A 62 0.78 8.81 6.34
CA LEU A 62 -0.64 8.46 6.39
C LEU A 62 -1.42 9.26 5.36
N ILE A 63 -2.10 8.55 4.45
CA ILE A 63 -3.08 9.14 3.54
C ILE A 63 -4.51 8.77 3.97
N PRO A 64 -5.53 9.59 3.66
CA PRO A 64 -6.92 9.25 3.93
C PRO A 64 -7.35 7.99 3.17
N ILE A 65 -8.25 7.20 3.77
CA ILE A 65 -8.78 5.99 3.12
C ILE A 65 -9.47 6.28 1.78
N GLN A 66 -10.12 7.45 1.65
CA GLN A 66 -10.77 7.84 0.40
C GLN A 66 -9.75 8.02 -0.73
N MET A 67 -8.59 8.60 -0.44
CA MET A 67 -7.51 8.71 -1.43
C MET A 67 -6.99 7.33 -1.86
N MET A 68 -6.92 6.36 -0.94
CA MET A 68 -6.56 4.98 -1.32
C MET A 68 -7.58 4.37 -2.27
N ARG A 69 -8.89 4.58 -2.03
CA ARG A 69 -9.96 4.14 -2.94
C ARG A 69 -9.83 4.79 -4.30
N ASP A 70 -9.63 6.11 -4.33
CA ASP A 70 -9.53 6.85 -5.58
C ASP A 70 -8.33 6.36 -6.43
N ILE A 71 -7.21 5.99 -5.80
CA ILE A 71 -6.07 5.35 -6.49
C ILE A 71 -6.45 3.95 -6.99
N LEU A 72 -7.07 3.12 -6.15
CA LEU A 72 -7.46 1.75 -6.54
C LEU A 72 -8.49 1.75 -7.68
N ASP A 73 -9.42 2.69 -7.70
CA ASP A 73 -10.53 2.70 -8.66
C ASP A 73 -10.17 3.35 -10.01
N ASN A 74 -9.28 4.35 -9.99
CA ASN A 74 -8.98 5.15 -11.18
C ASN A 74 -7.58 4.89 -11.75
N GLU A 75 -6.65 4.39 -10.92
CA GLU A 75 -5.26 4.21 -11.32
C GLU A 75 -4.82 2.75 -11.42
N MET A 76 -5.51 1.78 -10.83
CA MET A 76 -5.07 0.37 -10.88
C MET A 76 -5.80 -0.43 -11.95
#